data_AF-A0A535ZDW4-F1
#
_entry.id   AF-A0A535ZDW4-F1
#
_cell.length_a   1.000
_cell.length_b   1.000
_cell.length_c   1.000
_cell.angle_alpha   90.00
_cell.angle_beta   90.00
_cell.angle_gamma   90.00
#
_symmetry.space_group_name_H-M   'P 1'
#
loop_
_entity.id
_entity.type
_entity.pdbx_description
1 polymer ?
#
loop_
_entity_poly.entity_id
_entity_poly.type
_entity_poly.pdbx_seq_one_letter_code
_entity_poly.pdbx_strand_id
1 'polypeptide(L)' 'MQLSLEHAGITRTCRVHRPVRLSSRPGLVVLLHGAVGSGAEFAEDTGFDGEADRLGWVAAYPDAL' A
#
# COMPACT_ATOMS: atom_id res chain seq x y z
N MET A 1 -7.31 -1.33 -3.63
CA MET A 1 -8.12 -2.39 -2.98
C MET A 1 -7.78 -2.41 -1.50
N GLN A 2 -8.66 -2.92 -0.64
CA GLN A 2 -8.36 -3.18 0.76
C GLN A 2 -8.09 -4.67 0.96
N LEU A 3 -7.03 -5.02 1.68
CA LEU A 3 -6.73 -6.36 2.15
C LEU A 3 -6.90 -6.41 3.67
N SER A 4 -7.42 -7.53 4.17
CA SER A 4 -7.51 -7.82 5.59
C SER A 4 -6.92 -9.21 5.86
N LEU A 5 -6.14 -9.35 6.93
CA LEU A 5 -5.55 -10.64 7.31
C LEU A 5 -5.40 -10.74 8.82
N GLU A 6 -5.59 -11.95 9.34
CA GLU A 6 -5.34 -12.25 10.75
C GLU A 6 -3.85 -12.51 10.99
N HIS A 7 -3.26 -11.79 11.93
CA HIS A 7 -1.88 -12.04 12.35
C HIS A 7 -1.71 -11.78 13.85
N ALA A 8 -1.20 -12.79 14.55
CA ALA A 8 -1.02 -12.75 16.01
C ALA A 8 -2.30 -12.35 16.79
N GLY A 9 -3.47 -12.82 16.31
CA GLY A 9 -4.76 -12.57 16.95
C GLY A 9 -5.34 -11.17 16.73
N ILE A 10 -4.79 -10.41 15.77
CA ILE A 10 -5.30 -9.10 15.39
C ILE A 10 -5.58 -9.08 13.88
N THR A 11 -6.74 -8.54 13.51
CA THR A 11 -7.07 -8.22 12.11
C THR A 11 -6.21 -7.05 11.66
N ARG A 12 -5.26 -7.30 10.76
CA ARG A 12 -4.49 -6.27 10.08
C ARG A 12 -5.19 -5.86 8.81
N THR A 13 -5.11 -4.57 8.48
CA THR A 13 -5.67 -4.03 7.24
C THR A 13 -4.60 -3.32 6.42
N CYS A 14 -4.76 -3.31 5.10
CA CYS A 14 -3.79 -2.73 4.18
C CYS A 14 -4.48 -2.26 2.90
N ARG A 15 -4.28 -0.98 2.57
CA ARG A 15 -4.63 -0.46 1.24
C ARG A 15 -3.55 -0.89 0.26
N VAL A 16 -3.95 -1.47 -0.87
CA VAL A 16 -3.03 -1.85 -1.95
C VAL A 16 -3.43 -1.17 -3.26
N HIS A 17 -2.48 -0.45 -3.86
CA HIS A 17 -2.58 0.05 -5.22
C HIS A 17 -1.87 -0.89 -6.19
N ARG A 18 -2.62 -1.36 -7.18
CA ARG A 18 -2.08 -2.16 -8.29
C ARG A 18 -2.25 -1.35 -9.57
N PRO A 19 -1.16 -1.05 -10.28
CA PRO A 19 -1.23 -0.26 -11.50
C PRO A 19 -1.95 -1.03 -12.61
N VAL A 20 -2.54 -0.29 -13.56
CA VAL A 20 -3.26 -0.88 -14.71
C VAL A 20 -2.32 -1.76 -15.55
N ARG A 21 -1.06 -1.34 -15.73
CA ARG A 21 -0.01 -2.11 -16.40
C ARG A 21 1.11 -2.43 -15.42
N LEU A 22 1.35 -3.73 -15.22
CA LEU A 22 2.52 -4.20 -14.46
C LEU A 22 3.74 -4.24 -15.38
N SER A 23 4.92 -3.96 -14.82
CA SER A 23 6.17 -4.30 -15.50
C SER A 23 6.33 -5.82 -15.61
N SER A 24 7.25 -6.29 -16.47
CA SER A 24 7.51 -7.73 -16.64
C SER A 24 8.01 -8.43 -15.37
N ARG A 25 8.54 -7.66 -14.41
CA ARG A 25 8.97 -8.10 -13.08
C ARG A 25 8.61 -7.00 -12.07
N PRO A 26 7.35 -6.94 -11.61
CA PRO A 26 6.88 -5.86 -10.76
C PRO A 26 7.54 -5.91 -9.37
N GLY A 27 8.02 -4.76 -8.92
CA GLY A 27 8.40 -4.57 -7.52
C GLY A 27 7.18 -4.39 -6.62
N LEU A 28 7.37 -4.64 -5.33
CA LEU A 28 6.43 -4.27 -4.27
C LEU A 28 7.11 -3.23 -3.39
N VAL A 29 6.47 -2.09 -3.19
CA VAL A 29 6.88 -1.07 -2.22
C VAL A 29 5.90 -1.11 -1.07
N VAL A 30 6.42 -1.23 0.16
CA VAL A 30 5.63 -1.15 1.39
C VAL A 30 5.86 0.22 2.00
N LEU A 31 4.81 1.04 2.05
CA LEU A 31 4.85 2.40 2.55
C LEU A 31 4.24 2.43 3.94
N LEU A 32 5.07 2.80 4.93
CA LEU A 32 4.68 2.83 6.33
C LEU A 32 4.40 4.27 6.74
N HIS A 33 3.19 4.52 7.21
CA HIS A 33 2.80 5.82 7.72
C HIS A 33 3.50 6.14 9.06
N GLY A 34 3.44 7.40 9.48
CA GLY A 34 4.02 7.87 10.74
C GLY A 34 3.21 7.45 11.98
N ALA A 35 3.54 8.05 13.13
CA ALA A 35 2.90 7.71 14.41
C ALA A 35 1.38 7.96 14.46
N VAL A 36 0.85 8.80 13.57
CA VAL A 36 -0.57 9.15 13.46
C VAL A 36 -1.04 8.85 12.04
N GLY A 37 -2.31 8.46 11.93
CA GLY A 37 -3.00 8.25 10.67
C GLY A 37 -3.10 6.77 10.26
N SER A 38 -3.47 6.56 9.01
CA SER A 38 -3.69 5.27 8.37
C SER A 38 -2.84 5.12 7.11
N GLY A 39 -2.71 3.89 6.62
CA GLY A 39 -2.12 3.62 5.31
C GLY A 39 -2.90 4.28 4.18
N ALA A 40 -4.23 4.41 4.32
CA ALA A 40 -5.06 5.09 3.33
C ALA A 40 -4.76 6.60 3.26
N GLU A 41 -4.73 7.29 4.40
CA GLU A 41 -4.37 8.70 4.47
C GLU A 41 -2.94 8.93 3.96
N PHE A 42 -2.00 8.06 4.30
CA PHE A 42 -0.62 8.18 3.81
C PHE A 42 -0.49 8.00 2.30
N ALA A 43 -1.33 7.16 1.68
CA ALA A 43 -1.39 7.04 0.23
C ALA A 43 -1.85 8.35 -0.43
N GLU A 44 -2.83 9.03 0.17
CA GLU A 44 -3.34 10.32 -0.30
C GLU A 44 -2.31 11.44 -0.12
N ASP A 45 -1.69 11.52 1.06
CA ASP A 45 -0.69 12.54 1.40
C ASP A 45 0.56 12.45 0.50
N THR A 46 1.00 11.23 0.19
CA THR A 46 2.24 11.02 -0.59
C THR A 46 2.00 10.99 -2.10
N GLY A 47 0.80 10.62 -2.56
CA GLY A 47 0.51 10.43 -3.97
C GLY A 47 1.35 9.34 -4.64
N PHE A 48 1.94 8.42 -3.86
CA PHE A 48 2.91 7.44 -4.38
C PHE A 48 2.30 6.44 -5.39
N ASP A 49 0.97 6.32 -5.43
CA ASP A 49 0.24 5.57 -6.46
C ASP A 49 0.67 6.00 -7.88
N GLY A 50 1.00 7.29 -8.11
CA GLY A 50 1.50 7.78 -9.39
C GLY A 50 2.90 7.26 -9.77
N GLU A 51 3.79 7.10 -8.79
CA GLU A 51 5.12 6.50 -9.02
C GLU A 51 5.01 4.99 -9.25
N ALA A 52 4.12 4.33 -8.51
CA ALA A 52 3.79 2.93 -8.73
C ALA A 52 3.22 2.69 -10.15
N ASP A 53 2.35 3.58 -10.64
CA ASP A 53 1.86 3.57 -12.02
C ASP A 53 2.96 3.77 -13.05
N ARG A 54 3.85 4.75 -12.81
CA ARG A 54 4.99 5.04 -13.71
C ARG A 54 5.96 3.86 -13.83
N LEU A 55 6.22 3.17 -12.72
CA LEU A 55 7.15 2.03 -12.66
C LEU A 55 6.49 0.69 -13.05
N GLY A 56 5.16 0.62 -13.02
CA GLY A 56 4.42 -0.64 -13.15
C GLY A 56 4.67 -1.56 -11.95
N TRP A 57 4.75 -0.98 -10.74
CA TRP A 57 5.02 -1.64 -9.47
C TRP A 57 3.78 -1.57 -8.56
N VAL A 58 3.69 -2.46 -7.59
CA VAL A 58 2.59 -2.48 -6.61
C VAL A 58 3.00 -1.65 -5.39
N ALA A 59 2.09 -0.83 -4.87
CA ALA A 59 2.24 -0.12 -3.61
C ALA A 59 1.29 -0.68 -2.56
N ALA A 60 1.81 -0.98 -1.37
CA ALA A 60 1.04 -1.44 -0.23
C ALA A 60 1.23 -0.47 0.93
N TYR A 61 0.11 -0.07 1.54
CA TYR A 61 0.02 0.87 2.66
C TYR A 61 -0.71 0.17 3.82
N PRO A 62 0.01 -0.58 4.66
CA PRO A 62 -0.55 -1.22 5.84
C PRO A 62 -0.97 -0.18 6.89
N ASP A 63 -2.05 -0.48 7.60
CA ASP A 63 -2.42 0.22 8.83
C ASP A 63 -1.61 -0.34 10.02
N ALA A 64 -1.26 0.52 10.97
CA ALA A 64 -0.50 0.10 12.16
C ALA A 64 -1.31 -0.84 13.09
N LEU A 65 -2.61 -0.62 13.24
CA LEU A 65 -3.53 -1.50 13.99
C LEU A 65 -4.96 -1.43 13.45
#